data_AF-A0AA88X699-F1
#
_entry.id   AF-A0AA88X699-F1
#
_cell.length_a   1.000
_cell.length_b   1.000
_cell.length_c   1.000
_cell.angle_alpha   90.00
_cell.angle_beta   90.00
_cell.angle_gamma   90.00
#
_symmetry.space_group_name_H-M   'P 1'
#
loop_
_entity.id
_entity.type
_entity.pdbx_description
1 polymer ?
#
loop_
_entity_poly.entity_id
_entity_poly.type
_entity_poly.pdbx_seq_one_letter_code
_entity_poly.pdbx_strand_id
1 'polypeptide(L)'
;MLQHELNGAEDESEFDYDDRGPKGPSRWGELKEEWRACKTGEMQSPVDVSSRRMDVIPNSAGLTGNYKLSNATIVNKGHDVSLKWVGDAGSVRINGTDYDLQQCHWHSPSEHTVNGRRYDMELHMVHISRDPNVENRLAVIGLVFRIGQPDALLSKLSRGITSIAGTREEISVGVIDPGEIKIGGSRYYRYWGSLTVPPCTEGVLWIINEEV
;
A
#
# COMPACT_ATOMS: atom_id res chain seq x y z
N MET A 1 -14.61 -0.71 -11.88
CA MET A 1 -14.64 -1.71 -10.81
C MET A 1 -13.34 -1.65 -10.01
N LEU A 2 -12.19 -2.06 -10.55
CA LEU A 2 -10.88 -1.96 -9.86
C LEU A 2 -10.52 -0.56 -9.32
N GLN A 3 -10.75 0.51 -10.11
CA GLN A 3 -10.45 1.86 -9.63
C GLN A 3 -11.28 2.27 -8.41
N HIS A 4 -12.49 1.73 -8.26
CA HIS A 4 -13.35 2.00 -7.10
C HIS A 4 -12.89 1.21 -5.87
N GLU A 5 -12.42 -0.04 -6.06
CA GLU A 5 -11.84 -0.85 -4.99
C GLU A 5 -10.54 -0.23 -4.46
N LEU A 6 -9.73 0.38 -5.33
CA LEU A 6 -8.48 1.03 -4.94
C LEU A 6 -8.63 2.32 -4.13
N ASN A 7 -9.79 2.95 -4.21
CA ASN A 7 -10.03 4.17 -3.47
C ASN A 7 -10.45 3.88 -2.01
N GLY A 8 -10.66 2.61 -1.63
CA GLY A 8 -11.17 2.23 -0.32
C GLY A 8 -12.52 2.87 -0.02
N ALA A 9 -12.97 2.86 1.23
CA ALA A 9 -14.02 3.80 1.62
C ALA A 9 -13.43 5.22 1.62
N GLU A 10 -13.91 6.05 0.69
CA GLU A 10 -13.43 7.43 0.51
C GLU A 10 -13.92 8.38 1.62
N ASP A 11 -14.93 7.98 2.40
CA ASP A 11 -15.49 8.79 3.48
C ASP A 11 -15.01 8.30 4.85
N GLU A 12 -14.20 9.14 5.49
CA GLU A 12 -13.68 8.96 6.85
C GLU A 12 -14.74 8.76 7.91
N SER A 13 -15.98 9.17 7.63
CA SER A 13 -17.08 8.99 8.55
C SER A 13 -17.55 7.53 8.62
N GLU A 14 -17.19 6.68 7.66
CA GLU A 14 -17.78 5.35 7.52
C GLU A 14 -17.04 4.27 8.31
N PHE A 15 -15.73 4.42 8.54
CA PHE A 15 -14.93 3.53 9.39
C PHE A 15 -13.87 4.31 10.17
N ASP A 16 -13.26 3.71 11.20
CA ASP A 16 -12.11 4.29 11.90
C ASP A 16 -11.14 3.19 12.37
N TYR A 17 -10.07 3.60 13.05
CA TYR A 17 -9.04 2.72 13.62
C TYR A 17 -9.14 2.59 15.15
N ASP A 18 -10.24 3.01 15.79
CA ASP A 18 -10.43 2.77 17.23
C ASP A 18 -10.91 1.33 17.42
N ASP A 19 -10.00 0.42 17.80
CA ASP A 19 -10.29 -1.00 18.02
C ASP A 19 -11.47 -1.27 18.97
N ARG A 20 -11.76 -0.35 19.89
CA ARG A 20 -12.87 -0.45 20.85
C ARG A 20 -14.12 0.31 20.39
N GLY A 21 -14.00 1.08 19.32
CA GLY A 21 -15.06 1.87 18.73
C GLY A 21 -16.05 1.03 17.94
N PRO A 22 -17.27 1.54 17.72
CA PRO A 22 -18.29 0.85 16.95
C PRO A 22 -17.94 0.72 15.46
N LYS A 23 -16.99 1.53 14.97
CA LYS A 23 -16.51 1.62 13.58
C LYS A 23 -15.06 1.13 13.39
N GLY A 24 -14.49 0.52 14.44
CA GLY A 24 -13.11 0.05 14.43
C GLY A 24 -12.89 -1.22 13.59
N PRO A 25 -11.61 -1.60 13.40
CA PRO A 25 -11.21 -2.72 12.53
C PRO A 25 -11.90 -4.05 12.85
N SER A 26 -12.10 -4.35 14.14
CA SER A 26 -12.78 -5.57 14.58
C SER A 26 -14.25 -5.69 14.13
N ARG A 27 -14.83 -4.59 13.65
CA ARG A 27 -16.25 -4.50 13.26
C ARG A 27 -16.46 -4.07 11.81
N TRP A 28 -15.43 -3.79 11.02
CA TRP A 28 -15.58 -3.28 9.65
C TRP A 28 -16.52 -4.13 8.79
N GLY A 29 -16.40 -5.46 8.85
CA GLY A 29 -17.28 -6.37 8.10
C GLY A 29 -18.72 -6.46 8.60
N GLU A 30 -19.09 -5.74 9.65
CA GLU A 30 -20.47 -5.60 10.16
C GLU A 30 -21.10 -4.25 9.77
N LEU A 31 -20.30 -3.28 9.30
CA LEU A 31 -20.76 -1.93 9.01
C LEU A 31 -21.56 -1.87 7.71
N LYS A 32 -21.13 -2.65 6.71
CA LYS A 32 -21.74 -2.71 5.38
C LYS A 32 -21.62 -4.11 4.77
N GLU A 33 -22.58 -4.46 3.93
CA GLU A 33 -22.62 -5.75 3.24
C GLU A 33 -21.44 -5.92 2.28
N GLU A 34 -21.06 -4.86 1.57
CA GLU A 34 -19.89 -4.82 0.69
C GLU A 34 -18.55 -4.95 1.43
N TRP A 35 -18.51 -4.78 2.75
CA TRP A 35 -17.30 -4.89 3.57
C TRP A 35 -17.18 -6.24 4.30
N ARG A 36 -18.13 -7.15 4.08
CA ARG A 36 -18.18 -8.46 4.74
C ARG A 36 -16.85 -9.22 4.70
N ALA A 37 -16.07 -9.09 3.62
CA ALA A 37 -14.76 -9.73 3.48
C ALA A 37 -13.80 -9.37 4.63
N CYS A 38 -13.90 -8.16 5.21
CA CYS A 38 -13.12 -7.77 6.38
C CYS A 38 -13.36 -8.67 7.61
N LYS A 39 -14.49 -9.40 7.66
CA LYS A 39 -14.84 -10.32 8.75
C LYS A 39 -14.73 -11.79 8.36
N THR A 40 -15.08 -12.13 7.11
CA THR A 40 -15.19 -13.53 6.66
C THR A 40 -14.10 -13.98 5.70
N GLY A 41 -13.22 -13.07 5.26
CA GLY A 41 -12.10 -13.40 4.39
C GLY A 41 -11.10 -14.34 5.06
N GLU A 42 -10.48 -15.21 4.27
CA GLU A 42 -9.50 -16.20 4.73
C GLU A 42 -8.06 -15.84 4.32
N MET A 43 -7.89 -14.85 3.45
CA MET A 43 -6.63 -14.33 2.94
C MET A 43 -6.52 -12.82 3.22
N GLN A 44 -6.77 -12.44 4.47
CA GLN A 44 -6.72 -11.04 4.90
C GLN A 44 -5.29 -10.56 5.16
N SER A 45 -5.08 -9.27 4.91
CA SER A 45 -3.87 -8.50 5.24
C SER A 45 -4.21 -7.43 6.30
N PRO A 46 -3.24 -6.98 7.11
CA PRO A 46 -1.84 -7.39 7.15
C PRO A 46 -1.61 -8.74 7.85
N VAL A 47 -0.41 -9.29 7.71
CA VAL A 47 0.05 -10.49 8.44
C VAL A 47 1.44 -10.31 9.05
N ASP A 48 1.82 -11.19 9.97
CA ASP A 48 3.22 -11.37 10.33
C ASP A 48 3.97 -12.15 9.24
N VAL A 49 4.90 -11.48 8.55
CA VAL A 49 5.78 -12.12 7.58
C VAL A 49 7.02 -12.66 8.32
N SER A 50 7.14 -13.99 8.38
CA SER A 50 8.24 -14.65 9.07
C SER A 50 8.97 -15.64 8.18
N SER A 51 10.30 -15.53 8.17
CA SER A 51 11.20 -16.45 7.46
C SER A 51 11.07 -17.90 7.94
N ARG A 52 10.50 -18.15 9.12
CA ARG A 52 10.25 -19.50 9.64
C ARG A 52 9.03 -20.19 9.02
N ARG A 53 8.12 -19.42 8.42
CA ARG A 53 6.84 -19.89 7.87
C ARG A 53 6.76 -19.73 6.35
N MET A 54 7.87 -19.37 5.70
CA MET A 54 7.91 -19.10 4.27
C MET A 54 8.95 -19.96 3.58
N ASP A 55 8.62 -20.37 2.37
CA ASP A 55 9.54 -21.07 1.48
C ASP A 55 10.55 -20.08 0.88
N VAL A 56 11.82 -20.48 0.88
CA VAL A 56 12.88 -19.71 0.23
C VAL A 56 12.90 -20.06 -1.25
N ILE A 57 12.65 -19.07 -2.10
CA ILE A 57 12.73 -19.22 -3.56
C ILE A 57 14.05 -18.60 -4.03
N PRO A 58 15.07 -19.40 -4.42
CA PRO A 58 16.32 -18.87 -4.95
C PRO A 58 16.08 -18.20 -6.31
N ASN A 59 16.85 -17.15 -6.61
CA ASN A 59 16.81 -16.45 -7.90
C ASN A 59 15.40 -15.99 -8.30
N SER A 60 14.71 -15.28 -7.41
CA SER A 60 13.44 -14.65 -7.74
C SER A 60 13.65 -13.48 -8.71
N ALA A 61 13.96 -13.80 -9.96
CA ALA A 61 14.15 -12.90 -11.11
C ALA A 61 12.85 -12.21 -11.56
N GLY A 62 11.91 -12.04 -10.64
CA GLY A 62 10.53 -11.66 -10.92
C GLY A 62 10.11 -10.40 -10.20
N LEU A 63 11.01 -9.46 -9.90
CA LEU A 63 10.63 -8.13 -9.43
C LEU A 63 11.53 -7.09 -10.08
N THR A 64 11.00 -6.36 -11.07
CA THR A 64 11.73 -5.31 -11.78
C THR A 64 10.88 -4.05 -11.84
N GLY A 65 11.34 -2.98 -11.21
CA GLY A 65 10.71 -1.65 -11.31
C GLY A 65 11.10 -0.96 -12.61
N ASN A 66 10.11 -0.46 -13.35
CA ASN A 66 10.25 0.35 -14.57
C ASN A 66 9.46 1.65 -14.39
N TYR A 67 9.83 2.43 -13.38
CA TYR A 67 9.14 3.68 -13.03
C TYR A 67 9.55 4.84 -13.92
N LYS A 68 8.64 5.82 -14.03
CA LYS A 68 8.81 7.03 -14.84
C LYS A 68 8.43 8.26 -14.03
N LEU A 69 9.15 9.35 -14.29
CA LEU A 69 8.79 10.68 -13.83
C LEU A 69 7.36 11.01 -14.25
N SER A 70 6.52 11.39 -13.29
CA SER A 70 5.12 11.76 -13.56
C SER A 70 4.64 12.80 -12.54
N ASN A 71 3.64 13.60 -12.93
CA ASN A 71 3.04 14.56 -12.02
C ASN A 71 2.28 13.83 -10.91
N ALA A 72 2.46 14.30 -9.67
CA ALA A 72 1.84 13.72 -8.50
C ALA A 72 1.09 14.76 -7.67
N THR A 73 0.13 14.25 -6.91
CA THR A 73 -0.74 15.02 -6.02
C THR A 73 -0.74 14.35 -4.66
N ILE A 74 -0.48 15.11 -3.60
CA ILE A 74 -0.67 14.62 -2.24
C ILE A 74 -2.14 14.80 -1.89
N VAL A 75 -2.73 13.77 -1.29
CA VAL A 75 -4.13 13.72 -0.88
C VAL A 75 -4.21 13.25 0.56
N ASN A 76 -4.89 14.04 1.40
CA ASN A 76 -5.30 13.61 2.73
C ASN A 76 -6.70 12.98 2.61
N LYS A 77 -6.79 11.66 2.77
CA LYS A 77 -8.07 10.94 2.81
C LYS A 77 -8.59 10.77 4.26
N GLY A 78 -7.88 11.39 5.21
CA GLY A 78 -7.99 11.33 6.67
C GLY A 78 -7.92 9.96 7.34
N HIS A 79 -7.93 8.87 6.58
CA HIS A 79 -7.41 7.57 7.02
C HIS A 79 -5.94 7.38 6.66
N ASP A 80 -5.50 8.01 5.56
CA ASP A 80 -4.13 7.99 5.10
C ASP A 80 -3.75 9.35 4.52
N VAL A 81 -2.44 9.55 4.38
CA VAL A 81 -1.89 10.50 3.42
C VAL A 81 -1.39 9.68 2.25
N SER A 82 -1.78 10.07 1.03
CA SER A 82 -1.40 9.38 -0.19
C SER A 82 -0.75 10.32 -1.20
N LEU A 83 0.14 9.77 -2.02
CA LEU A 83 0.69 10.39 -3.20
C LEU A 83 0.11 9.68 -4.42
N LYS A 84 -0.74 10.37 -5.19
CA LYS A 84 -1.37 9.85 -6.41
C LYS A 84 -0.65 10.39 -7.65
N TRP A 85 -0.23 9.52 -8.56
CA TRP A 85 0.30 9.95 -9.84
C TRP A 85 -0.83 10.12 -10.86
N VAL A 86 -0.85 11.27 -11.55
CA VAL A 86 -1.93 11.64 -12.47
C VAL A 86 -1.66 11.15 -13.89
N GLY A 87 -0.38 10.97 -14.24
CA GLY A 87 0.07 10.40 -15.52
C GLY A 87 0.68 9.00 -15.37
N ASP A 88 1.23 8.46 -16.46
CA ASP A 88 1.98 7.19 -16.45
C ASP A 88 3.24 7.29 -15.57
N ALA A 89 3.18 6.75 -14.36
CA ALA A 89 4.30 6.65 -13.43
C ALA A 89 5.17 5.41 -13.67
N GLY A 90 4.90 4.67 -14.75
CA GLY A 90 5.53 3.38 -15.02
C GLY A 90 4.92 2.25 -14.20
N SER A 91 5.66 1.14 -14.12
CA SER A 91 5.13 -0.12 -13.63
C SER A 91 6.16 -0.92 -12.85
N VAL A 92 5.69 -1.97 -12.19
CA VAL A 92 6.53 -3.05 -11.70
C VAL A 92 6.20 -4.34 -12.45
N ARG A 93 7.23 -5.08 -12.86
CA ARG A 93 7.08 -6.39 -13.48
C ARG A 93 7.28 -7.49 -12.44
N ILE A 94 6.23 -8.28 -12.20
CA ILE A 94 6.22 -9.38 -11.24
C ILE A 94 5.99 -10.71 -11.96
N ASN A 95 6.96 -11.64 -11.91
CA ASN A 95 6.92 -12.93 -12.61
C ASN A 95 6.49 -12.85 -14.09
N GLY A 96 6.88 -11.78 -14.79
CA GLY A 96 6.52 -11.60 -16.20
C GLY A 96 5.26 -10.77 -16.47
N THR A 97 4.47 -10.47 -15.44
CA THR A 97 3.27 -9.63 -15.53
C THR A 97 3.58 -8.19 -15.12
N ASP A 98 3.16 -7.22 -15.91
CA ASP A 98 3.33 -5.79 -15.61
C ASP A 98 2.15 -5.25 -14.80
N TYR A 99 2.43 -4.51 -13.73
CA TYR A 99 1.47 -3.83 -12.87
C TYR A 99 1.79 -2.34 -12.81
N ASP A 100 0.91 -1.50 -13.32
CA ASP A 100 1.09 -0.05 -13.43
C ASP A 100 0.90 0.60 -12.06
N LEU A 101 1.84 1.46 -11.66
CA LEU A 101 1.78 2.20 -10.39
C LEU A 101 0.64 3.22 -10.44
N GLN A 102 -0.19 3.23 -9.39
CA GLN A 102 -1.31 4.16 -9.26
C GLN A 102 -1.04 5.22 -8.19
N GLN A 103 -0.69 4.77 -6.99
CA GLN A 103 -0.54 5.61 -5.81
C GLN A 103 0.36 4.93 -4.79
N CYS A 104 0.86 5.71 -3.85
CA CYS A 104 1.37 5.17 -2.61
C CYS A 104 0.79 5.91 -1.40
N HIS A 105 0.75 5.26 -0.25
CA HIS A 105 0.22 5.83 1.00
C HIS A 105 0.95 5.24 2.21
N TRP A 106 0.90 5.97 3.32
CA TRP A 106 1.64 5.63 4.54
C TRP A 106 0.69 5.27 5.69
N HIS A 107 1.09 4.25 6.45
CA HIS A 107 0.52 3.86 7.73
C HIS A 107 1.56 4.07 8.83
N SER A 108 1.13 4.62 9.98
CA SER A 108 1.97 4.67 11.19
C SER A 108 1.16 4.21 12.41
N PRO A 109 1.58 3.15 13.13
CA PRO A 109 2.77 2.31 12.90
C PRO A 109 2.66 1.45 11.63
N SER A 110 3.67 0.61 11.34
CA SER A 110 3.53 -0.39 10.27
C SER A 110 2.34 -1.30 10.53
N GLU A 111 1.68 -1.77 9.47
CA GLU A 111 0.57 -2.70 9.56
C GLU A 111 1.10 -4.13 9.66
N HIS A 112 2.00 -4.51 8.75
CA HIS A 112 2.73 -5.77 8.80
C HIS A 112 3.72 -5.80 9.96
N THR A 113 3.99 -7.01 10.44
CA THR A 113 5.14 -7.30 11.29
C THR A 113 6.12 -8.20 10.56
N VAL A 114 7.41 -8.02 10.81
CA VAL A 114 8.46 -8.90 10.28
C VAL A 114 9.06 -9.69 11.43
N ASN A 115 8.89 -11.01 11.42
CA ASN A 115 9.32 -11.90 12.51
C ASN A 115 8.81 -11.43 13.90
N GLY A 116 7.54 -11.03 13.97
CA GLY A 116 6.86 -10.54 15.17
C GLY A 116 7.19 -9.09 15.56
N ARG A 117 8.03 -8.39 14.79
CA ARG A 117 8.40 -6.99 15.06
C ARG A 117 7.52 -6.04 14.26
N ARG A 118 6.85 -5.11 14.95
CA ARG A 118 6.21 -3.93 14.35
C ARG A 118 7.24 -2.81 14.15
N TYR A 119 7.08 -2.06 13.07
CA TYR A 119 7.96 -0.99 12.61
C TYR A 119 7.26 0.37 12.79
N ASP A 120 8.02 1.45 12.68
CA ASP A 120 7.54 2.79 13.04
C ASP A 120 6.55 3.34 11.98
N MET A 121 6.66 2.88 10.74
CA MET A 121 5.81 3.27 9.62
C MET A 121 5.87 2.21 8.51
N GLU A 122 4.89 2.19 7.63
CA GLU A 122 4.87 1.37 6.42
C GLU A 122 4.34 2.17 5.22
N LEU A 123 5.01 2.06 4.09
CA LEU A 123 4.57 2.60 2.80
C LEU A 123 3.97 1.47 1.97
N HIS A 124 2.78 1.70 1.42
CA HIS A 124 2.16 0.83 0.45
C HIS A 124 2.20 1.48 -0.92
N MET A 125 2.92 0.90 -1.88
CA MET A 125 2.83 1.27 -3.29
C MET A 125 1.83 0.34 -3.98
N VAL A 126 0.78 0.90 -4.56
CA VAL A 126 -0.33 0.15 -5.14
C VAL A 126 -0.25 0.14 -6.66
N HIS A 127 -0.29 -1.04 -7.24
CA HIS A 127 -0.17 -1.28 -8.67
C HIS A 127 -1.35 -2.09 -9.22
N ILE A 128 -1.71 -1.85 -10.49
CA ILE A 128 -2.75 -2.59 -11.21
C ILE A 128 -2.22 -3.15 -12.51
N SER A 129 -2.42 -4.44 -12.76
CA SER A 129 -2.30 -5.00 -14.11
C SER A 129 -3.49 -4.61 -14.97
N ARG A 130 -3.21 -4.00 -16.13
CA ARG A 130 -4.23 -3.69 -17.15
C ARG A 130 -4.58 -4.87 -18.04
N ASP A 131 -3.85 -5.98 -17.96
CA ASP A 131 -4.14 -7.20 -18.72
C ASP A 131 -5.42 -7.85 -18.20
N PRO A 132 -6.50 -7.93 -19.02
CA PRO A 132 -7.76 -8.54 -18.59
C PRO A 132 -7.66 -10.05 -18.36
N ASN A 133 -6.58 -10.70 -18.80
CA ASN A 133 -6.35 -12.13 -18.59
C ASN A 133 -5.65 -12.44 -17.25
N VAL A 134 -5.19 -11.41 -16.54
CA VAL A 134 -4.66 -11.56 -15.19
C VAL A 134 -5.86 -11.59 -14.23
N GLU A 135 -6.02 -12.68 -13.49
CA GLU A 135 -7.09 -12.84 -12.50
C GLU A 135 -6.90 -11.86 -11.33
N ASN A 136 -5.76 -11.98 -10.65
CA ASN A 136 -5.39 -11.11 -9.53
C ASN A 136 -4.61 -9.89 -10.03
N ARG A 137 -5.34 -8.83 -10.35
CA ARG A 137 -4.77 -7.63 -10.98
C ARG A 137 -4.14 -6.64 -10.01
N LEU A 138 -4.28 -6.83 -8.70
CA LEU A 138 -3.72 -5.93 -7.69
C LEU A 138 -2.40 -6.48 -7.15
N ALA A 139 -1.40 -5.62 -7.10
CA ALA A 139 -0.14 -5.88 -6.41
C ALA A 139 0.18 -4.69 -5.50
N VAL A 140 0.70 -4.97 -4.31
CA VAL A 140 1.16 -3.95 -3.37
C VAL A 140 2.58 -4.26 -2.93
N ILE A 141 3.46 -3.27 -3.07
CA ILE A 141 4.80 -3.30 -2.49
C ILE A 141 4.76 -2.54 -1.17
N GLY A 142 4.93 -3.26 -0.06
CA GLY A 142 5.05 -2.72 1.28
C GLY A 142 6.51 -2.51 1.69
N LEU A 143 6.85 -1.30 2.12
CA LEU A 143 8.16 -0.98 2.71
C LEU A 143 7.97 -0.61 4.18
N VAL A 144 8.63 -1.32 5.09
CA VAL A 144 8.61 -1.01 6.53
C VAL A 144 9.80 -0.13 6.91
N PHE A 145 9.57 0.86 7.79
CA PHE A 145 10.56 1.87 8.18
C PHE A 145 10.90 1.81 9.66
N ARG A 146 12.13 2.19 10.00
CA ARG A 146 12.53 2.52 11.37
C ARG A 146 12.90 3.98 11.47
N ILE A 147 12.63 4.60 12.62
CA ILE A 147 13.10 5.95 12.90
C ILE A 147 14.62 5.97 12.80
N GLY A 148 15.13 6.87 11.95
CA GLY A 148 16.54 6.96 11.61
C GLY A 148 16.84 8.20 10.79
N GLN A 149 17.62 8.03 9.72
CA GLN A 149 17.89 9.13 8.79
C GLN A 149 16.61 9.56 8.06
N PRO A 150 16.46 10.84 7.72
CA PRO A 150 15.30 11.30 6.95
C PRO A 150 15.20 10.60 5.60
N ASP A 151 14.01 10.12 5.28
CA ASP A 151 13.69 9.64 3.94
C ASP A 151 13.64 10.83 2.95
N ALA A 152 14.23 10.64 1.77
CA ALA A 152 14.37 11.70 0.77
C ALA A 152 13.03 12.10 0.16
N LEU A 153 12.14 11.13 -0.09
CA LEU A 153 10.82 11.39 -0.66
C LEU A 153 9.94 12.13 0.35
N LEU A 154 9.82 11.63 1.57
CA LEU A 154 9.06 12.29 2.65
C LEU A 154 9.60 13.68 2.96
N SER A 155 10.92 13.88 2.91
CA SER A 155 11.52 15.21 3.06
C SER A 155 11.05 16.19 1.97
N LYS A 156 10.97 15.73 0.70
CA LYS A 156 10.44 16.53 -0.41
C LYS A 156 8.95 16.84 -0.25
N LEU A 157 8.17 15.87 0.23
CA LEU A 157 6.72 15.99 0.40
C LEU A 157 6.32 16.76 1.67
N SER A 158 7.22 16.91 2.64
CA SER A 158 6.96 17.45 3.99
C SER A 158 6.12 18.73 4.03
N ARG A 159 6.42 19.71 3.17
CA ARG A 159 5.65 20.96 3.08
C ARG A 159 4.23 20.72 2.62
N GLY A 160 4.05 19.90 1.58
CA GLY A 160 2.74 19.54 1.05
C GLY A 160 1.90 18.76 2.06
N ILE A 161 2.52 17.79 2.76
CA ILE A 161 1.88 17.04 3.85
C ILE A 161 1.43 17.99 4.98
N THR A 162 2.28 18.95 5.36
CA THR A 162 1.93 19.90 6.43
C THR A 162 0.80 20.84 6.02
N SER A 163 0.75 21.28 4.75
CA SER A 163 -0.30 22.18 4.27
C SER A 163 -1.68 21.54 4.19
N ILE A 164 -1.78 20.22 4.04
CA ILE A 164 -3.05 19.49 4.03
C ILE A 164 -3.43 18.93 5.42
N ALA A 165 -2.62 19.21 6.45
CA ALA A 165 -2.87 18.71 7.79
C ALA A 165 -4.18 19.28 8.33
N GLY A 166 -5.12 18.40 8.71
CA GLY A 166 -6.44 18.79 9.19
C GLY A 166 -7.38 19.36 8.12
N THR A 167 -6.97 19.33 6.84
CA THR A 167 -7.84 19.66 5.70
C THR A 167 -8.04 18.42 4.84
N ARG A 168 -9.06 18.44 3.97
CA ARG A 168 -9.29 17.42 2.94
C ARG A 168 -8.88 17.91 1.55
N GLU A 169 -7.89 18.80 1.52
CA GLU A 169 -7.42 19.38 0.27
C GLU A 169 -6.41 18.46 -0.41
N GLU A 170 -6.42 18.50 -1.74
CA GLU A 170 -5.40 17.87 -2.57
C GLU A 170 -4.42 18.93 -3.06
N ILE A 171 -3.12 18.63 -3.01
CA ILE A 171 -2.08 19.56 -3.46
C ILE A 171 -1.20 18.89 -4.51
N SER A 172 -1.15 19.52 -5.68
CA SER A 172 -0.18 19.13 -6.70
C SER A 172 1.24 19.46 -6.23
N VAL A 173 2.13 18.47 -6.29
CA VAL A 173 3.54 18.61 -5.91
C VAL A 173 4.49 18.56 -7.10
N GLY A 174 3.93 18.67 -8.31
CA GLY A 174 4.70 18.61 -9.56
C GLY A 174 5.20 17.21 -9.86
N VAL A 175 6.34 17.13 -10.55
CA VAL A 175 6.91 15.87 -11.03
C VAL A 175 7.64 15.15 -9.89
N ILE A 176 7.23 13.92 -9.61
CA ILE A 176 7.89 13.02 -8.66
C ILE A 176 8.36 11.76 -9.39
N ASP A 177 9.58 11.32 -9.11
CA ASP A 177 10.12 10.04 -9.57
C ASP A 177 9.79 8.92 -8.59
N PRO A 178 8.92 7.95 -8.93
CA PRO A 178 8.69 6.79 -8.06
C PRO A 178 9.93 5.91 -7.90
N GLY A 179 10.91 6.00 -8.81
CA GLY A 179 12.20 5.32 -8.72
C GLY A 179 13.07 5.75 -7.53
N GLU A 180 12.75 6.89 -6.89
CA GLU A 180 13.37 7.28 -5.63
C GLU A 180 12.98 6.35 -4.47
N ILE A 181 11.82 5.69 -4.57
CA ILE A 181 11.38 4.69 -3.60
C ILE A 181 12.15 3.40 -3.86
N LYS A 182 13.01 3.02 -2.91
CA LYS A 182 13.88 1.85 -3.05
C LYS A 182 13.10 0.57 -2.77
N ILE A 183 12.31 0.14 -3.75
CA ILE A 183 11.58 -1.15 -3.68
C ILE A 183 12.50 -2.38 -3.69
N GLY A 184 13.78 -2.19 -4.04
CA GLY A 184 14.75 -3.25 -4.26
C GLY A 184 15.51 -3.68 -3.00
N GLY A 185 15.82 -4.97 -2.95
CA GLY A 185 16.68 -5.63 -1.96
C GLY A 185 16.98 -7.04 -2.47
N SER A 186 18.01 -7.71 -1.95
CA SER A 186 18.29 -9.10 -2.35
C SER A 186 17.26 -10.10 -1.82
N ARG A 187 16.36 -9.65 -0.93
CA ARG A 187 15.36 -10.47 -0.25
C ARG A 187 14.08 -9.68 -0.04
N TYR A 188 12.95 -10.30 -0.30
CA TYR A 188 11.62 -9.80 0.00
C TYR A 188 10.72 -10.97 0.36
N TYR A 189 9.63 -10.70 1.08
CA TYR A 189 8.57 -11.67 1.34
C TYR A 189 7.48 -11.47 0.28
N ARG A 190 6.81 -12.56 -0.11
CA ARG A 190 5.71 -12.51 -1.07
C ARG A 190 4.57 -13.42 -0.64
N TYR A 191 3.35 -12.92 -0.67
CA TYR A 191 2.16 -13.71 -0.34
C TYR A 191 0.90 -13.14 -1.03
N TRP A 192 -0.16 -13.92 -1.08
CA TRP A 192 -1.48 -13.47 -1.50
C TRP A 192 -2.29 -13.05 -0.29
N GLY A 193 -2.86 -11.85 -0.32
CA GLY A 193 -3.62 -11.26 0.78
C GLY A 193 -4.78 -10.40 0.30
N SER A 194 -5.08 -9.34 1.05
CA SER A 194 -6.17 -8.41 0.77
C SER A 194 -5.72 -6.94 0.80
N LEU A 195 -6.64 -6.03 0.50
CA LEU A 195 -6.54 -4.65 0.97
C LEU A 195 -6.61 -4.63 2.51
N THR A 196 -5.89 -3.72 3.16
CA THR A 196 -5.84 -3.58 4.62
C THR A 196 -6.91 -2.63 5.17
N VAL A 197 -7.74 -2.08 4.30
CA VAL A 197 -8.89 -1.23 4.62
C VAL A 197 -10.14 -1.75 3.90
N PRO A 198 -11.35 -1.38 4.35
CA PRO A 198 -12.58 -1.77 3.67
C PRO A 198 -12.56 -1.34 2.18
N PRO A 199 -13.04 -2.20 1.27
CA PRO A 199 -13.83 -3.42 1.48
C PRO A 199 -13.04 -4.70 1.80
N CYS A 200 -11.73 -4.62 2.05
CA CYS A 200 -10.85 -5.76 2.35
C CYS A 200 -10.83 -6.83 1.26
N THR A 201 -10.90 -6.39 -0.01
CA THR A 201 -10.86 -7.24 -1.19
C THR A 201 -9.61 -8.12 -1.19
N GLU A 202 -9.79 -9.45 -1.29
CA GLU A 202 -8.73 -10.45 -1.39
C GLU A 202 -8.16 -10.56 -2.81
N GLY A 203 -7.11 -11.37 -3.00
CA GLY A 203 -6.45 -11.53 -4.29
C GLY A 203 -5.42 -10.45 -4.58
N VAL A 204 -4.86 -9.84 -3.53
CA VAL A 204 -3.80 -8.83 -3.64
C VAL A 204 -2.44 -9.51 -3.52
N LEU A 205 -1.56 -9.31 -4.51
CA LEU A 205 -0.19 -9.80 -4.45
C LEU A 205 0.66 -8.86 -3.60
N TRP A 206 1.01 -9.29 -2.40
CA TRP A 206 1.86 -8.51 -1.51
C TRP A 206 3.33 -8.86 -1.68
N ILE A 207 4.17 -7.82 -1.73
CA ILE A 207 5.62 -7.90 -1.64
C ILE A 207 6.07 -7.02 -0.49
N ILE A 208 6.63 -7.61 0.57
CA ILE A 208 7.11 -6.88 1.74
C ILE A 208 8.63 -6.84 1.75
N ASN A 209 9.20 -5.64 1.81
CA ASN A 209 10.63 -5.41 1.90
C ASN A 209 10.96 -4.57 3.14
N GLU A 210 12.13 -4.81 3.73
CA GLU A 210 12.62 -4.05 4.89
C GLU A 210 13.51 -2.91 4.37
N GLU A 211 13.10 -1.67 4.62
CA GLU A 211 13.98 -0.51 4.47
C GLU A 211 14.60 -0.23 5.85
N VAL A 212 15.95 -0.24 5.92
CA VAL A 212 16.71 -0.17 7.18
C VAL A 212 17.11 1.26 7.51
#